data_AF-A0A6L3XFZ2-F1
#
_entry.id   AF-A0A6L3XFZ2-F1
#
_cell.length_a   1.000
_cell.length_b   1.000
_cell.length_c   1.000
_cell.angle_alpha   90.00
_cell.angle_beta   90.00
_cell.angle_gamma   90.00
#
_symmetry.space_group_name_H-M   'P 1'
#
loop_
_entity.id
_entity.type
_entity.pdbx_description
1 polymer ?
#
loop_
_entity_poly.entity_id
_entity_poly.type
_entity_poly.pdbx_seq_one_letter_code
_entity_poly.pdbx_strand_id
1 'polypeptide(L)'
;LTAPEEQIRALLDKNQHTRVVVTGGGEEEELLGVVHVIDLLQQQLHGEPLNLRALVRQPLVFPEALPLLSALEQFRNARTHFAFVVDEFGSVEGLVTLSDVMETIAGNLPNEVDEIDARHDIQKNADGSWTANGHMPLEDLVQFVPLPLDEKREYHTIAGLLMEYLQRIPQPGEEVQVGDYMIKTLQVESHRVQKVQLIPLRGEDEMDFEV
;
A
#
# COMPACT_ATOMS: atom_id res chain seq x y z
N LEU A 1 -17.69 -21.68 0.27
CA LEU A 1 -17.22 -23.08 0.08
C LEU A 1 -18.05 -23.88 -0.94
N THR A 2 -19.18 -23.36 -1.41
CA THR A 2 -20.06 -24.03 -2.40
C THR A 2 -19.71 -23.70 -3.85
N ALA A 3 -18.85 -22.71 -4.07
CA ALA A 3 -18.42 -22.29 -5.41
C ALA A 3 -17.56 -23.39 -6.10
N PRO A 4 -17.66 -23.52 -7.44
CA PRO A 4 -16.78 -24.40 -8.21
C PRO A 4 -15.31 -24.06 -8.01
N GLU A 5 -14.43 -25.07 -8.06
CA GLU A 5 -12.99 -24.89 -7.85
C GLU A 5 -12.37 -23.86 -8.82
N GLU A 6 -12.79 -23.86 -10.08
CA GLU A 6 -12.34 -22.89 -11.08
C GLU A 6 -12.64 -21.44 -10.68
N GLN A 7 -13.83 -21.20 -10.12
CA GLN A 7 -14.23 -19.88 -9.63
C GLN A 7 -13.41 -19.47 -8.39
N ILE A 8 -13.16 -20.41 -7.47
CA ILE A 8 -12.30 -20.19 -6.30
C ILE A 8 -10.88 -19.81 -6.75
N ARG A 9 -10.31 -20.55 -7.71
CA ARG A 9 -8.99 -20.24 -8.26
C ARG A 9 -8.94 -18.87 -8.93
N ALA A 10 -9.98 -18.51 -9.68
CA ALA A 10 -10.07 -17.18 -10.29
C ALA A 10 -10.17 -16.04 -9.26
N LEU A 11 -10.81 -16.27 -8.10
CA LEU A 11 -10.83 -15.31 -7.00
C LEU A 11 -9.45 -15.20 -6.32
N LEU A 12 -8.77 -16.33 -6.12
CA LEU A 12 -7.43 -16.37 -5.53
C LEU A 12 -6.38 -15.70 -6.43
N ASP A 13 -6.49 -15.85 -7.75
CA ASP A 13 -5.58 -15.24 -8.73
C ASP A 13 -5.63 -13.69 -8.71
N LYS A 14 -6.82 -13.13 -8.47
CA LYS A 14 -7.02 -11.67 -8.37
C LYS A 14 -6.80 -11.11 -6.97
N ASN A 15 -6.60 -11.97 -5.98
CA ASN A 15 -6.51 -11.56 -4.58
C ASN A 15 -5.11 -11.03 -4.26
N GLN A 16 -5.07 -9.83 -3.68
CA GLN A 16 -3.83 -9.17 -3.25
C GLN A 16 -3.57 -9.32 -1.73
N HIS A 17 -4.50 -9.92 -0.98
CA HIS A 17 -4.39 -10.03 0.46
C HIS A 17 -3.75 -11.36 0.90
N THR A 18 -3.10 -11.35 2.06
CA THR A 18 -2.45 -12.56 2.63
C THR A 18 -3.44 -13.53 3.28
N ARG A 19 -4.69 -13.11 3.46
CA ARG A 19 -5.77 -13.84 4.14
C ARG A 19 -7.06 -13.67 3.35
N VAL A 20 -7.80 -14.76 3.21
CA VAL A 20 -9.12 -14.76 2.54
C VAL A 20 -10.18 -15.25 3.51
N VAL A 21 -11.32 -14.55 3.53
CA VAL A 21 -12.48 -14.94 4.34
C VAL A 21 -13.24 -16.05 3.62
N VAL A 22 -13.65 -17.07 4.37
CA VAL A 22 -14.35 -18.24 3.84
C VAL A 22 -15.77 -18.28 4.36
N THR A 23 -16.74 -18.36 3.46
CA THR A 23 -18.17 -18.48 3.79
C THR A 23 -18.69 -19.90 3.55
N GLY A 24 -19.73 -20.28 4.30
CA GLY A 24 -20.41 -21.58 4.19
C GLY A 24 -21.17 -21.76 2.88
N GLY A 25 -21.63 -20.66 2.27
CA GLY A 25 -22.29 -20.65 0.96
C GLY A 25 -23.77 -21.04 0.97
N GLY A 26 -24.43 -21.02 2.13
CA GLY A 26 -25.90 -21.06 2.26
C GLY A 26 -26.53 -19.66 2.21
N GLU A 27 -27.86 -19.57 2.35
CA GLU A 27 -28.63 -18.32 2.25
C GLU A 27 -28.23 -17.25 3.29
N GLU A 28 -27.64 -17.66 4.41
CA GLU A 28 -27.20 -16.76 5.50
C GLU A 28 -25.72 -16.35 5.41
N GLU A 29 -25.00 -16.70 4.33
CA GLU A 29 -23.57 -16.34 4.11
C GLU A 29 -22.65 -16.52 5.34
N GLU A 30 -22.93 -17.53 6.18
CA GLU A 30 -22.22 -17.74 7.45
C GLU A 30 -20.69 -17.72 7.25
N LEU A 31 -20.02 -16.80 7.95
CA LEU A 31 -18.57 -16.67 7.91
C LEU A 31 -17.96 -17.81 8.72
N LEU A 32 -17.28 -18.72 8.03
CA LEU A 32 -16.66 -19.88 8.64
C LEU A 32 -15.30 -19.56 9.24
N GLY A 33 -14.63 -18.50 8.80
CA GLY A 33 -13.30 -18.12 9.27
C GLY A 33 -12.41 -17.59 8.16
N VAL A 34 -11.10 -17.77 8.35
CA VAL A 34 -10.07 -17.24 7.48
C VAL A 34 -9.09 -18.33 7.04
N VAL A 35 -8.64 -18.25 5.80
CA VAL A 35 -7.56 -19.08 5.25
C VAL A 35 -6.37 -18.18 4.91
N HIS A 36 -5.17 -18.63 5.25
CA HIS A 36 -3.94 -17.95 4.82
C HIS A 36 -3.56 -18.41 3.40
N VAL A 37 -3.24 -17.44 2.53
CA VAL A 37 -2.86 -17.75 1.14
C VAL A 37 -1.59 -18.60 1.07
N ILE A 38 -0.66 -18.43 2.02
CA ILE A 38 0.56 -19.24 2.11
C ILE A 38 0.27 -20.72 2.33
N ASP A 39 -0.80 -21.07 3.06
CA ASP A 39 -1.18 -22.46 3.30
C ASP A 39 -1.73 -23.10 2.00
N LEU A 40 -2.41 -22.31 1.16
CA LEU A 40 -2.88 -22.75 -0.15
C LEU A 40 -1.72 -22.99 -1.12
N LEU A 41 -0.73 -22.10 -1.10
CA LEU A 41 0.51 -22.28 -1.85
C LEU A 41 1.24 -23.56 -1.41
N GLN A 42 1.30 -23.82 -0.10
CA GLN A 42 1.89 -25.05 0.43
C GLN A 42 1.17 -26.31 -0.07
N GLN A 43 -0.17 -26.35 -0.06
CA GLN A 43 -0.93 -27.48 -0.63
C GLN A 43 -0.56 -27.71 -2.10
N GLN A 44 -0.52 -26.64 -2.89
CA GLN A 44 -0.17 -26.73 -4.31
C GLN A 44 1.26 -27.25 -4.52
N LEU A 45 2.24 -26.77 -3.75
CA LEU A 45 3.64 -27.20 -3.85
C LEU A 45 3.82 -28.68 -3.47
N HIS A 46 3.00 -29.21 -2.58
CA HIS A 46 2.99 -30.63 -2.21
C HIS A 46 2.15 -31.51 -3.15
N GLY A 47 1.51 -30.91 -4.16
CA GLY A 47 0.62 -31.64 -5.08
C GLY A 47 -0.69 -32.10 -4.42
N GLU A 48 -1.08 -31.49 -3.31
CA GLU A 48 -2.34 -31.77 -2.63
C GLU A 48 -3.52 -31.11 -3.36
N PRO A 49 -4.71 -31.72 -3.34
CA PRO A 49 -5.91 -31.08 -3.87
C PRO A 49 -6.24 -29.83 -3.05
N LEU A 50 -6.79 -28.80 -3.73
CA LEU A 50 -7.21 -27.57 -3.07
C LEU A 50 -8.31 -27.88 -2.03
N ASN A 51 -7.99 -27.73 -0.75
CA ASN A 51 -8.92 -28.01 0.33
C ASN A 51 -8.99 -26.84 1.32
N LEU A 52 -9.77 -25.82 0.96
CA LEU A 52 -10.02 -24.65 1.80
C LEU A 52 -10.55 -25.03 3.18
N ARG A 53 -11.48 -26.00 3.26
CA ARG A 53 -12.14 -26.38 4.52
C ARG A 53 -11.14 -26.89 5.56
N ALA A 54 -10.12 -27.63 5.13
CA ALA A 54 -9.07 -28.13 6.02
C ALA A 54 -8.15 -27.00 6.54
N LEU A 55 -8.10 -25.87 5.85
CA LEU A 55 -7.24 -24.73 6.16
C LEU A 55 -7.96 -23.60 6.90
N VAL A 56 -9.28 -23.69 7.09
CA VAL A 56 -10.05 -22.66 7.80
C VAL A 56 -9.59 -22.57 9.25
N ARG A 57 -9.22 -21.36 9.66
CA ARG A 57 -8.90 -21.01 11.04
C ARG A 57 -9.94 -20.03 11.57
N GLN A 58 -10.29 -20.18 12.84
CA GLN A 58 -11.14 -19.21 13.53
C GLN A 58 -10.29 -18.00 13.93
N PRO A 59 -10.59 -16.78 13.45
CA PRO A 59 -9.92 -15.58 13.92
C PRO A 59 -10.40 -15.21 15.33
N LEU A 60 -9.78 -14.19 15.92
CA LEU A 60 -10.36 -13.57 17.12
C LEU A 60 -11.74 -12.97 16.79
N VAL A 61 -12.57 -12.83 17.82
CA VAL A 61 -13.87 -12.17 17.70
C VAL A 61 -13.91 -11.03 18.70
N PHE A 62 -14.15 -9.83 18.19
CA PHE A 62 -14.25 -8.60 18.97
C PHE A 62 -15.68 -8.06 18.92
N PRO A 63 -16.25 -7.61 20.06
CA PRO A 63 -17.47 -6.82 20.01
C PRO A 63 -17.19 -5.45 19.38
N GLU A 64 -18.16 -4.87 18.68
CA GLU A 64 -18.03 -3.54 18.03
C GLU A 64 -17.53 -2.46 19.01
N ALA A 65 -18.01 -2.51 20.26
CA ALA A 65 -17.64 -1.55 21.30
C ALA A 65 -16.25 -1.77 21.95
N LEU A 66 -15.43 -2.70 21.46
CA LEU A 66 -14.12 -3.01 22.06
C LEU A 66 -13.14 -1.82 21.92
N PRO A 67 -12.55 -1.32 23.01
CA PRO A 67 -11.54 -0.25 22.92
C PRO A 67 -10.29 -0.69 22.15
N LEU A 68 -9.74 0.19 21.32
CA LEU A 68 -8.57 -0.11 20.46
C LEU A 68 -7.34 -0.61 21.23
N LEU A 69 -7.03 -0.02 22.39
CA LEU A 69 -5.91 -0.49 23.22
C LEU A 69 -6.12 -1.92 23.71
N SER A 70 -7.36 -2.27 24.06
CA SER A 70 -7.71 -3.65 24.44
C SER A 70 -7.62 -4.60 23.25
N ALA A 71 -8.03 -4.16 22.05
CA ALA A 71 -7.88 -4.93 20.82
C ALA A 71 -6.40 -5.22 20.51
N LEU A 72 -5.53 -4.22 20.66
CA LEU A 72 -4.07 -4.34 20.50
C LEU A 72 -3.47 -5.38 21.46
N GLU A 73 -3.88 -5.35 22.73
CA GLU A 73 -3.43 -6.33 23.72
C GLU A 73 -3.91 -7.75 23.39
N GLN A 74 -5.16 -7.90 22.94
CA GLN A 74 -5.69 -9.21 22.53
C GLN A 74 -4.96 -9.77 21.32
N PHE A 75 -4.67 -8.95 20.30
CA PHE A 75 -3.85 -9.35 19.16
C PHE A 75 -2.45 -9.82 19.60
N ARG A 76 -1.79 -9.06 20.47
CA ARG A 76 -0.48 -9.42 21.02
C ARG A 76 -0.50 -10.77 21.76
N ASN A 77 -1.51 -10.99 22.59
CA ASN A 77 -1.65 -12.21 23.39
C ASN A 77 -1.95 -13.43 22.52
N ALA A 78 -2.83 -13.29 21.53
CA ALA A 78 -3.24 -14.37 20.64
C ALA A 78 -2.23 -14.66 19.52
N ARG A 79 -1.23 -13.78 19.30
CA ARG A 79 -0.24 -13.87 18.22
C ARG A 79 -0.90 -14.01 16.84
N THR A 80 -1.97 -13.24 16.63
CA THR A 80 -2.69 -13.14 15.36
C THR A 80 -2.91 -11.68 15.02
N HIS A 81 -3.17 -11.39 13.75
CA HIS A 81 -3.30 -10.03 13.22
C HIS A 81 -4.68 -9.79 12.59
N PHE A 82 -5.65 -10.66 12.85
CA PHE A 82 -6.95 -10.64 12.19
C PHE A 82 -8.05 -11.04 13.18
N ALA A 83 -9.11 -10.24 13.21
CA ALA A 83 -10.28 -10.48 14.04
C ALA A 83 -11.56 -10.17 13.25
N PHE A 84 -12.64 -10.89 13.54
CA PHE A 84 -13.98 -10.48 13.16
C PHE A 84 -14.55 -9.53 14.21
N VAL A 85 -15.38 -8.60 13.75
CA VAL A 85 -16.14 -7.68 14.59
C VAL A 85 -17.60 -8.13 14.59
N VAL A 86 -18.18 -8.27 15.78
CA VAL A 86 -19.55 -8.75 15.96
C VAL A 86 -20.43 -7.74 16.71
N ASP A 87 -21.71 -7.76 16.38
CA ASP A 87 -22.77 -7.07 17.11
C ASP A 87 -23.12 -7.77 18.43
N GLU A 88 -24.09 -7.23 19.18
CA GLU A 88 -24.56 -7.82 20.44
C GLU A 88 -25.33 -9.13 20.28
N PHE A 89 -25.77 -9.44 19.07
CA PHE A 89 -26.50 -10.65 18.72
C PHE A 89 -25.58 -11.76 18.21
N GLY A 90 -24.28 -11.46 18.04
CA GLY A 90 -23.26 -12.38 17.55
C GLY A 90 -23.13 -12.43 16.02
N SER A 91 -23.82 -11.54 15.30
CA SER A 91 -23.67 -11.39 13.86
C SER A 91 -22.35 -10.68 13.55
N VAL A 92 -21.64 -11.13 12.52
CA VAL A 92 -20.41 -10.46 12.08
C VAL A 92 -20.77 -9.24 11.24
N GLU A 93 -20.34 -8.06 11.69
CA GLU A 93 -20.51 -6.80 10.95
C GLU A 93 -19.30 -6.48 10.07
N GLY A 94 -18.13 -7.02 10.41
CA GLY A 94 -16.91 -6.75 9.67
C GLY A 94 -15.68 -7.48 10.20
N LEU A 95 -14.53 -6.94 9.82
CA LEU A 95 -13.21 -7.44 10.22
C LEU A 95 -12.30 -6.27 10.59
N VAL A 96 -11.31 -6.56 11.43
CA VAL A 96 -10.26 -5.62 11.79
C VAL A 96 -8.91 -6.33 11.85
N THR A 97 -7.86 -5.66 11.42
CA THR A 97 -6.49 -6.16 11.47
C THR A 97 -5.67 -5.45 12.53
N LEU A 98 -4.55 -6.06 12.91
CA LEU A 98 -3.57 -5.40 13.77
C LEU A 98 -3.05 -4.10 13.14
N SER A 99 -2.87 -4.08 11.81
CA SER A 99 -2.44 -2.88 11.08
C SER A 99 -3.44 -1.73 11.24
N ASP A 100 -4.74 -1.99 11.07
CA ASP A 100 -5.78 -0.96 11.24
C ASP A 100 -5.77 -0.36 12.65
N VAL A 101 -5.62 -1.21 13.68
CA VAL A 101 -5.53 -0.76 15.08
C VAL A 101 -4.27 0.08 15.30
N MET A 102 -3.13 -0.35 14.77
CA MET A 102 -1.87 0.38 14.90
C MET A 102 -1.92 1.72 14.16
N GLU A 103 -2.44 1.77 12.94
CA GLU A 103 -2.58 2.98 12.13
C GLU A 103 -3.51 4.00 12.80
N THR A 104 -4.60 3.53 13.39
CA THR A 104 -5.54 4.41 14.11
C THR A 104 -4.91 5.04 15.36
N ILE A 105 -4.05 4.30 16.08
CA ILE A 105 -3.37 4.78 17.29
C ILE A 105 -2.18 5.68 16.94
N ALA A 106 -1.36 5.28 15.96
CA ALA A 106 -0.12 5.95 15.61
C ALA A 106 -0.32 7.12 14.62
N GLY A 107 -1.46 7.17 13.92
CA GLY A 107 -1.61 7.95 12.69
C GLY A 107 -0.92 7.25 11.50
N ASN A 108 -1.17 7.69 10.26
CA ASN A 108 -0.71 7.08 9.00
C ASN A 108 0.68 6.41 9.13
N LEU A 109 0.68 5.10 9.38
CA LEU A 109 1.83 4.26 9.18
C LEU A 109 1.87 3.98 7.68
N PRO A 110 3.01 4.10 7.00
CA PRO A 110 3.10 3.71 5.60
C PRO A 110 2.72 2.23 5.49
N ASN A 111 1.57 1.92 4.91
CA ASN A 111 1.12 0.55 4.68
C ASN A 111 1.98 -0.07 3.56
N GLU A 112 2.52 -1.27 3.80
CA GLU A 112 3.18 -2.08 2.75
C GLU A 112 2.22 -2.49 1.61
N VAL A 113 0.90 -2.29 1.79
CA VAL A 113 -0.13 -2.53 0.75
C VAL A 113 -0.50 -1.25 -0.02
N ASP A 114 -0.06 -0.09 0.46
CA ASP A 114 0.13 1.10 -0.39
C ASP A 114 1.49 1.01 -1.09
N GLU A 115 1.91 -0.20 -1.49
CA GLU A 115 2.66 -0.38 -2.72
C GLU A 115 1.76 0.10 -3.86
N ILE A 116 1.72 1.42 -4.02
CA ILE A 116 1.73 2.00 -5.35
C ILE A 116 2.93 1.31 -6.00
N ASP A 117 2.66 0.32 -6.85
CA ASP A 117 3.65 -0.40 -7.64
C ASP A 117 4.74 0.61 -8.01
N ALA A 118 6.00 0.36 -7.64
CA ALA A 118 7.10 1.32 -7.86
C ALA A 118 7.26 1.69 -9.36
N ARG A 119 6.59 0.98 -10.28
CA ARG A 119 6.47 1.31 -11.72
C ARG A 119 5.33 2.29 -12.07
N HIS A 120 4.48 2.65 -11.12
CA HIS A 120 3.34 3.59 -11.25
C HIS A 120 3.55 4.91 -10.50
N ASP A 121 4.57 5.01 -9.64
CA ASP A 121 4.91 6.27 -8.95
C ASP A 121 5.62 7.29 -9.83
N ILE A 122 6.08 6.89 -11.03
CA ILE A 122 6.68 7.78 -12.01
C ILE A 122 6.34 7.35 -13.45
N GLN A 123 5.97 8.30 -14.30
CA GLN A 123 5.60 8.08 -15.70
C GLN A 123 6.34 9.06 -16.62
N LYS A 124 7.01 8.55 -17.66
CA LYS A 124 7.56 9.40 -18.72
C LYS A 124 6.44 9.90 -19.63
N ASN A 125 6.39 11.20 -19.83
CA ASN A 125 5.45 11.86 -20.74
C ASN A 125 6.03 11.93 -22.15
N ALA A 126 5.16 12.14 -23.15
CA ALA A 126 5.56 12.20 -24.56
C ALA A 126 6.48 13.40 -24.89
N ASP A 127 6.49 14.43 -24.05
CA ASP A 127 7.32 15.64 -24.18
C ASP A 127 8.70 15.49 -23.52
N GLY A 128 9.03 14.31 -23.00
CA GLY A 128 10.30 14.04 -22.29
C GLY A 128 10.30 14.44 -20.82
N SER A 129 9.22 15.06 -20.33
CA SER A 129 9.05 15.29 -18.89
C SER A 129 8.61 14.02 -18.17
N TRP A 130 8.71 14.01 -16.84
CA TRP A 130 8.23 12.91 -16.01
C TRP A 130 7.12 13.41 -15.09
N THR A 131 6.08 12.62 -14.89
CA THR A 131 5.07 12.85 -13.86
C THR A 131 5.32 11.88 -12.72
N ALA A 132 5.48 12.35 -11.49
CA ALA A 132 5.77 11.49 -10.34
C ALA A 132 4.86 11.78 -9.14
N ASN A 133 4.73 10.79 -8.26
CA ASN A 133 4.13 10.95 -6.94
C ASN A 133 5.04 11.80 -6.06
N GLY A 134 4.48 12.78 -5.35
CA GLY A 134 5.25 13.62 -4.43
C GLY A 134 5.89 12.82 -3.27
N HIS A 135 5.35 11.64 -2.95
CA HIS A 135 5.87 10.74 -1.92
C HIS A 135 7.01 9.83 -2.41
N MET A 136 7.33 9.82 -3.70
CA MET A 136 8.39 8.98 -4.26
C MET A 136 9.73 9.26 -3.54
N PRO A 137 10.43 8.23 -3.05
CA PRO A 137 11.78 8.37 -2.49
C PRO A 137 12.75 8.94 -3.52
N LEU A 138 13.63 9.84 -3.08
CA LEU A 138 14.59 10.48 -3.96
C LEU A 138 15.64 9.48 -4.49
N GLU A 139 15.95 8.45 -3.70
CA GLU A 139 16.82 7.34 -4.07
C GLU A 139 16.27 6.52 -5.25
N ASP A 140 14.94 6.38 -5.33
CA ASP A 140 14.28 5.70 -6.44
C ASP A 140 14.16 6.63 -7.65
N LEU A 141 13.83 7.91 -7.40
CA LEU A 141 13.74 8.92 -8.45
C LEU A 141 15.04 9.05 -9.26
N VAL A 142 16.20 9.01 -8.61
CA VAL A 142 17.49 9.18 -9.31
C VAL A 142 17.84 8.05 -10.27
N GLN A 143 17.17 6.91 -10.19
CA GLN A 143 17.31 5.85 -11.19
C GLN A 143 16.73 6.26 -12.55
N PHE A 144 15.81 7.23 -12.58
CA PHE A 144 15.14 7.73 -13.79
C PHE A 144 15.56 9.16 -14.15
N VAL A 145 15.75 10.00 -13.14
CA VAL A 145 16.02 11.44 -13.27
C VAL A 145 17.29 11.76 -12.48
N PRO A 146 18.46 11.91 -13.11
CA PRO A 146 19.73 12.12 -12.41
C PRO A 146 19.79 13.50 -11.76
N LEU A 147 19.24 13.61 -10.55
CA LEU A 147 19.27 14.81 -9.73
C LEU A 147 20.52 14.83 -8.84
N PRO A 148 21.17 15.99 -8.68
CA PRO A 148 22.24 16.16 -7.70
C PRO A 148 21.65 16.22 -6.29
N LEU A 149 21.85 15.17 -5.51
CA LEU A 149 21.35 15.06 -4.14
C LEU A 149 22.49 15.23 -3.12
N ASP A 150 22.28 16.02 -2.07
CA ASP A 150 23.25 16.16 -0.97
C ASP A 150 23.12 14.98 0.00
N GLU A 151 24.23 14.33 0.35
CA GLU A 151 24.29 13.22 1.31
C GLU A 151 23.89 13.66 2.74
N LYS A 152 23.97 14.95 3.06
CA LYS A 152 23.63 15.51 4.39
C LYS A 152 22.20 16.02 4.51
N ARG A 153 21.36 15.79 3.48
CA ARG A 153 19.96 16.22 3.49
C ARG A 153 19.16 15.58 4.63
N GLU A 154 18.18 16.33 5.15
CA GLU A 154 17.22 15.84 6.15
C GLU A 154 15.86 15.44 5.53
N TYR A 155 15.77 15.43 4.20
CA TYR A 155 14.56 15.07 3.44
C TYR A 155 14.82 13.86 2.53
N HIS A 156 13.79 13.05 2.31
CA HIS A 156 13.92 11.76 1.60
C HIS A 156 12.97 11.60 0.41
N THR A 157 12.01 12.51 0.20
CA THR A 157 11.02 12.42 -0.87
C THR A 157 11.02 13.68 -1.75
N ILE A 158 10.38 13.61 -2.92
CA ILE A 158 10.21 14.78 -3.81
C ILE A 158 9.48 15.93 -3.10
N ALA A 159 8.41 15.61 -2.35
CA ALA A 159 7.68 16.59 -1.56
C ALA A 159 8.58 17.24 -0.50
N GLY A 160 9.41 16.45 0.18
CA GLY A 160 10.37 16.96 1.15
C GLY A 160 11.40 17.91 0.52
N LEU A 161 11.93 17.55 -0.66
CA LEU A 161 12.81 18.41 -1.45
C LEU A 161 12.14 19.75 -1.81
N LEU A 162 10.91 19.72 -2.31
CA LEU A 162 10.17 20.95 -2.66
C LEU A 162 9.91 21.83 -1.44
N MET A 163 9.51 21.23 -0.32
CA MET A 163 9.26 21.96 0.93
C MET A 163 10.54 22.55 1.52
N GLU A 164 11.67 21.85 1.40
CA GLU A 164 12.98 22.38 1.83
C GLU A 164 13.38 23.60 1.00
N TYR A 165 13.24 23.54 -0.32
CA TYR A 165 13.58 24.68 -1.18
C TYR A 165 12.66 25.88 -0.99
N LEU A 166 11.37 25.63 -0.77
CA LEU A 166 10.35 26.70 -0.65
C LEU A 166 10.16 27.16 0.80
N GLN A 167 10.66 26.41 1.79
CA GLN A 167 10.48 26.60 3.23
C GLN A 167 9.00 26.66 3.66
N ARG A 168 8.11 26.03 2.88
CA ARG A 168 6.66 25.92 3.12
C ARG A 168 6.05 24.85 2.22
N ILE A 169 4.77 24.56 2.43
CA ILE A 169 3.99 23.72 1.51
C ILE A 169 3.88 24.45 0.16
N PRO A 170 4.26 23.81 -0.97
CA PRO A 170 4.11 24.40 -2.28
C PRO A 170 2.64 24.55 -2.68
N GLN A 171 2.36 25.49 -3.57
CA GLN A 171 1.08 25.61 -4.26
C GLN A 171 1.16 24.93 -5.64
N PRO A 172 0.05 24.39 -6.16
CA PRO A 172 -0.01 23.92 -7.55
C PRO A 172 0.47 25.00 -8.53
N GLY A 173 1.39 24.63 -9.40
CA GLY A 173 2.04 25.51 -10.38
C GLY A 173 3.40 26.07 -9.94
N GLU A 174 3.78 25.96 -8.66
CA GLU A 174 5.10 26.40 -8.21
C GLU A 174 6.22 25.48 -8.67
N GLU A 175 7.37 26.07 -8.97
CA GLU A 175 8.50 25.42 -9.64
C GLU A 175 9.78 25.62 -8.84
N VAL A 176 10.59 24.57 -8.74
CA VAL A 176 11.92 24.57 -8.11
C VAL A 176 12.91 23.92 -9.07
N GLN A 177 14.02 24.60 -9.32
CA GLN A 177 15.11 24.05 -10.13
C GLN A 177 16.08 23.25 -9.25
N VAL A 178 16.38 22.02 -9.66
CA VAL A 178 17.37 21.14 -9.02
C VAL A 178 18.21 20.49 -10.12
N GLY A 179 19.49 20.88 -10.18
CA GLY A 179 20.38 20.46 -11.27
C GLY A 179 19.84 20.88 -12.63
N ASP A 180 19.76 19.90 -13.54
CA ASP A 180 19.28 20.06 -14.91
C ASP A 180 17.76 19.81 -15.07
N TYR A 181 17.00 19.79 -13.96
CA TYR A 181 15.55 19.61 -14.00
C TYR A 181 14.81 20.74 -13.28
N MET A 182 13.65 21.11 -13.83
CA MET A 182 12.64 21.92 -13.18
C MET A 182 11.56 21.01 -12.60
N ILE A 183 11.37 21.08 -11.28
CA ILE A 183 10.35 20.30 -10.57
C ILE A 183 9.16 21.21 -10.32
N LYS A 184 8.04 20.90 -10.97
CA LYS A 184 6.77 21.63 -10.87
C LYS A 184 5.77 20.89 -10.01
N THR A 185 5.15 21.59 -9.06
CA THR A 185 4.03 21.04 -8.28
C THR A 185 2.78 21.01 -9.14
N LEU A 186 2.15 19.84 -9.30
CA LEU A 186 0.90 19.71 -10.07
C LEU A 186 -0.33 19.67 -9.17
N GLN A 187 -0.26 18.92 -8.07
CA GLN A 187 -1.41 18.69 -7.20
C GLN A 187 -0.99 18.62 -5.74
N VAL A 188 -1.75 19.33 -4.90
CA VAL A 188 -1.60 19.36 -3.44
C VAL A 188 -2.97 19.12 -2.83
N GLU A 189 -3.07 18.12 -1.96
CA GLU A 189 -4.31 17.78 -1.24
C GLU A 189 -4.03 17.68 0.24
N SER A 190 -4.87 18.32 1.06
CA SER A 190 -4.75 18.26 2.53
C SER A 190 -3.32 18.51 3.02
N HIS A 191 -2.67 19.55 2.48
CA HIS A 191 -1.29 19.94 2.80
C HIS A 191 -0.19 18.97 2.34
N ARG A 192 -0.53 17.95 1.54
CA ARG A 192 0.40 16.96 1.00
C ARG A 192 0.56 17.13 -0.51
N VAL A 193 1.80 17.12 -0.98
CA VAL A 193 2.11 17.15 -2.41
C VAL A 193 1.83 15.77 -2.99
N GLN A 194 0.79 15.66 -3.81
CA GLN A 194 0.37 14.39 -4.40
C GLN A 194 1.10 14.12 -5.71
N LYS A 195 1.27 15.14 -6.55
CA LYS A 195 1.81 14.97 -7.89
C LYS A 195 2.74 16.11 -8.28
N VAL A 196 3.83 15.74 -8.92
CA VAL A 196 4.84 16.66 -9.46
C VAL A 196 5.13 16.33 -10.92
N GLN A 197 5.69 17.31 -11.64
CA GLN A 197 6.24 17.13 -12.98
C GLN A 197 7.73 17.49 -12.95
N LEU A 198 8.59 16.64 -13.49
CA LEU A 198 10.02 16.90 -13.65
C LEU A 198 10.29 17.19 -15.13
N ILE A 199 10.75 18.40 -15.42
CA ILE A 199 10.94 18.92 -16.78
C ILE A 199 12.45 19.08 -17.01
N PRO A 200 13.06 18.36 -17.96
CA PRO A 200 14.48 18.54 -18.27
C PRO A 200 14.74 19.94 -18.84
N LEU A 201 15.79 20.60 -18.38
CA LEU A 201 16.19 21.94 -18.82
C LEU A 201 17.06 21.92 -20.08
N ARG A 202 17.64 20.76 -20.42
CA ARG A 202 18.35 20.50 -21.68
C ARG A 202 17.67 19.31 -22.36
N GLY A 203 17.45 19.39 -23.67
CA GLY A 203 16.90 18.26 -24.43
C GLY A 203 17.84 17.04 -24.33
N GLU A 204 17.28 15.83 -24.37
CA GLU A 204 18.02 14.56 -24.21
C GLU A 204 19.16 14.33 -25.24
N ASP A 205 19.34 15.22 -26.23
CA ASP A 205 20.37 15.11 -27.28
C ASP A 205 21.81 15.46 -26.84
N GLU A 206 22.05 15.94 -25.60
CA GLU A 206 23.41 16.31 -25.13
C GLU A 206 24.01 15.41 -24.04
N MET A 207 23.32 14.35 -23.61
CA MET A 207 23.85 13.39 -22.63
C MET A 207 24.51 12.17 -23.31
N ASP A 208 25.36 12.41 -24.31
CA ASP A 208 26.31 11.40 -24.77
C ASP A 208 27.46 11.32 -23.77
N PHE A 209 27.56 10.18 -23.10
CA PHE A 209 28.58 9.84 -22.12
C PHE A 209 29.98 9.94 -22.75
N GLU A 210 30.81 10.88 -22.30
CA GLU A 210 32.26 10.78 -22.50
C GLU A 210 32.81 9.68 -21.58
N VAL A 211 33.50 8.70 -22.20
CA VAL A 211 34.16 7.54 -21.56
C VAL A 211 35.55 7.92 -21.03
#